data_AF-A0A7Z0E961-F1
#
_entry.id   AF-A0A7Z0E961-F1
#
_cell.length_a   1.000
_cell.length_b   1.000
_cell.length_c   1.000
_cell.angle_alpha   90.00
_cell.angle_beta   90.00
_cell.angle_gamma   90.00
#
_symmetry.space_group_name_H-M   'P 1'
#
loop_
_entity.id
_entity.type
_entity.pdbx_description
1 polymer ?
#
loop_
_entity_poly.entity_id
_entity_poly.type
_entity_poly.pdbx_seq_one_letter_code
_entity_poly.pdbx_strand_id
1 'polypeptide(L)'
;MTADEHPTEADWDHLLATLEQDGSILEQTLDTIRDTVPGYDEVPTASLEASVRRNIALSIRTIRAGFEPCHDDVAEADALASERHAQGVPVGSVLAGFRACMSVILHRLLDHAPNHGIPADQVLASATLLWELGDVFSARAVLVYQDKDVSRALADSTRRAAWIGDAVATDLEPAELTRGAALYDVPTAAPLRALAADSQPESDQERQRRLQDWAERSGIRALTAVRAGTLVGILIGEPPLGSEPERLTVGLGPAVTLEELPRSFESASAALRAAAAVGQTGLVDLDRLSWRAAVHASPEVTTLLQERHLQPLLEAQVFGEHVLEAVDAYLRHRMSIPSAARSIPVHVNTLRYRLQRFQEITGADLGDLDTLVELSWVLAAHHGTPPHRPLS
;
A
#
# COMPACT_ATOMS: atom_id res chain seq x y z
N MET A 1 4.52 28.22 71.99
CA MET A 1 5.21 28.91 70.88
C MET A 1 6.53 28.20 70.69
N THR A 2 6.46 27.00 70.12
CA THR A 2 7.59 26.16 69.72
C THR A 2 8.05 26.67 68.37
N ALA A 3 9.35 26.87 68.20
CA ALA A 3 9.95 27.33 66.96
C ALA A 3 9.64 26.32 65.85
N ASP A 4 9.08 26.81 64.73
CA ASP A 4 9.08 26.12 63.45
C ASP A 4 10.54 25.89 63.04
N GLU A 5 11.07 24.71 63.33
CA GLU A 5 12.23 24.19 62.61
C GLU A 5 11.72 23.80 61.22
N HIS A 6 11.79 24.73 60.28
CA HIS A 6 11.67 24.39 58.86
C HIS A 6 12.75 23.35 58.54
N PRO A 7 12.40 22.21 57.90
CA PRO A 7 13.39 21.19 57.57
C PRO A 7 14.49 21.79 56.71
N THR A 8 15.70 21.33 56.94
CA THR A 8 16.85 21.77 56.17
C THR A 8 16.87 21.05 54.82
N GLU A 9 17.52 21.65 53.82
CA GLU A 9 17.80 21.00 52.53
C GLU A 9 18.46 19.62 52.71
N ALA A 10 19.24 19.45 53.79
CA ALA A 10 19.86 18.19 54.18
C ALA A 10 18.85 17.10 54.61
N ASP A 11 17.74 17.47 55.25
CA ASP A 11 16.70 16.52 55.67
C ASP A 11 15.92 15.98 54.46
N TRP A 12 15.69 16.86 53.47
CA TRP A 12 15.07 16.49 52.20
C TRP A 12 15.95 15.56 51.36
N ASP A 13 17.23 15.90 51.22
CA ASP A 13 18.18 15.04 50.50
C ASP A 13 18.37 13.68 51.18
N HIS A 14 18.34 13.65 52.52
CA HIS A 14 18.42 12.39 53.28
C HIS A 14 17.20 11.50 53.03
N LEU A 15 15.99 12.08 52.99
CA LEU A 15 14.77 11.35 52.66
C LEU A 15 14.84 10.76 51.24
N LEU A 16 15.23 11.57 50.24
CA LEU A 16 15.35 11.11 48.86
C LEU A 16 16.40 10.00 48.71
N ALA A 17 17.53 10.11 49.41
CA ALA A 17 18.54 9.05 49.42
C ALA A 17 18.03 7.76 50.09
N THR A 18 17.20 7.88 51.13
CA THR A 18 16.56 6.74 51.79
C THR A 18 15.60 6.02 50.84
N LEU A 19 14.77 6.76 50.10
CA LEU A 19 13.87 6.20 49.09
C LEU A 19 14.63 5.50 47.96
N GLU A 20 15.77 6.05 47.53
CA GLU A 20 16.58 5.46 46.46
C GLU A 20 17.20 4.11 46.87
N GLN A 21 17.46 3.92 48.17
CA GLN A 21 18.05 2.72 48.74
C GLN A 21 17.00 1.72 49.27
N ASP A 22 15.72 2.08 49.29
CA ASP A 22 14.65 1.24 49.81
C ASP A 22 14.30 0.12 48.82
N GLY A 23 14.83 -1.08 49.10
CA GLY A 23 14.55 -2.29 48.33
C GLY A 23 13.07 -2.70 48.34
N SER A 24 12.28 -2.26 49.31
CA SER A 24 10.85 -2.57 49.37
C SER A 24 10.06 -1.89 48.25
N ILE A 25 10.51 -0.72 47.75
CA ILE A 25 9.89 -0.03 46.62
C ILE A 25 9.99 -0.90 45.36
N LEU A 26 11.17 -1.50 45.15
CA LEU A 26 11.40 -2.40 44.03
C LEU A 26 10.50 -3.63 44.14
N GLU A 27 10.55 -4.34 45.27
CA GLU A 27 9.76 -5.56 45.50
C GLU A 27 8.26 -5.29 45.32
N GLN A 28 7.72 -4.26 45.99
CA GLN A 28 6.31 -3.91 45.90
C GLN A 28 5.88 -3.50 44.48
N THR A 29 6.74 -2.80 43.74
CA THR A 29 6.45 -2.41 42.36
C THR A 29 6.43 -3.63 41.44
N LEU A 30 7.36 -4.58 41.61
CA LEU A 30 7.38 -5.83 40.83
C LEU A 30 6.10 -6.63 41.04
N ASP A 31 5.70 -6.82 42.29
CA ASP A 31 4.48 -7.55 42.65
C ASP A 31 3.25 -6.84 42.08
N THR A 32 3.16 -5.51 42.25
CA THR A 32 2.05 -4.72 41.70
C THR A 32 1.95 -4.85 40.19
N ILE A 33 3.07 -4.75 39.46
CA ILE A 33 3.06 -4.87 37.99
C ILE A 33 2.60 -6.28 37.57
N ARG A 34 3.12 -7.33 38.20
CA ARG A 34 2.75 -8.71 37.86
C ARG A 34 1.30 -9.04 38.18
N ASP A 35 0.79 -8.53 39.30
CA ASP A 35 -0.56 -8.85 39.75
C ASP A 35 -1.64 -8.07 39.00
N THR A 36 -1.31 -6.88 38.49
CA THR A 36 -2.31 -5.92 38.01
C THR A 36 -2.16 -5.46 36.56
N VAL A 37 -1.01 -5.67 35.92
CA VAL A 37 -0.72 -5.14 34.57
C VAL A 37 -0.61 -6.28 33.56
N PRO A 38 -1.58 -6.44 32.65
CA PRO A 38 -1.54 -7.48 31.62
C PRO A 38 -0.33 -7.37 30.68
N GLY A 39 0.19 -8.51 30.22
CA GLY A 39 1.28 -8.54 29.23
C GLY A 39 2.70 -8.52 29.81
N TYR A 40 2.84 -8.55 31.14
CA TYR A 40 4.14 -8.67 31.81
C TYR A 40 4.51 -10.11 32.21
N ASP A 41 3.65 -11.10 31.91
CA ASP A 41 3.86 -12.51 32.27
C ASP A 41 5.13 -13.11 31.66
N GLU A 42 5.42 -12.75 30.40
CA GLU A 42 6.58 -13.27 29.64
C GLU A 42 7.81 -12.36 29.74
N VAL A 43 7.73 -11.23 30.46
CA VAL A 43 8.85 -10.31 30.63
C VAL A 43 9.87 -10.89 31.62
N PRO A 44 11.16 -11.03 31.25
CA PRO A 44 12.17 -11.57 32.15
C PRO A 44 12.30 -10.74 33.43
N THR A 45 12.31 -11.41 34.61
CA THR A 45 12.40 -10.74 35.92
C THR A 45 13.55 -9.74 35.99
N ALA A 46 14.74 -10.10 35.51
CA ALA A 46 15.91 -9.23 35.51
C ALA A 46 15.72 -7.95 34.66
N SER A 47 15.00 -8.05 33.54
CA SER A 47 14.65 -6.89 32.69
C SER A 47 13.64 -5.99 33.41
N LEU A 48 12.66 -6.58 34.10
CA LEU A 48 11.68 -5.82 34.87
C LEU A 48 12.32 -5.11 36.07
N GLU A 49 13.18 -5.80 36.83
CA GLU A 49 13.94 -5.22 37.94
C GLU A 49 14.81 -4.04 37.50
N ALA A 50 15.57 -4.21 36.40
CA ALA A 50 16.39 -3.14 35.86
C ALA A 50 15.55 -1.92 35.44
N SER A 51 14.38 -2.15 34.84
CA SER A 51 13.43 -1.11 34.46
C SER A 51 12.84 -0.37 35.66
N VAL A 52 12.42 -1.09 36.70
CA VAL A 52 11.88 -0.46 37.93
C VAL A 52 12.95 0.37 38.62
N ARG A 53 14.19 -0.14 38.73
CA ARG A 53 15.31 0.64 39.30
C ARG A 53 15.58 1.94 38.55
N ARG A 54 15.55 1.90 37.20
CA ARG A 54 15.68 3.13 36.37
C ARG A 54 14.53 4.10 36.62
N ASN A 55 13.30 3.60 36.75
CA ASN A 55 12.13 4.44 37.00
C ASN A 55 12.17 5.09 38.39
N ILE A 56 12.63 4.36 39.42
CA ILE A 56 12.86 4.90 40.77
C ILE A 56 13.90 6.02 40.70
N ALA A 57 15.06 5.76 40.08
CA ALA A 57 16.12 6.75 39.94
C ALA A 57 15.66 8.01 39.16
N LEU A 58 14.91 7.83 38.07
CA LEU A 58 14.31 8.92 37.30
C LEU A 58 13.35 9.74 38.17
N SER A 59 12.43 9.08 38.87
CA SER A 59 11.44 9.75 39.73
C SER A 59 12.10 10.58 40.83
N ILE A 60 13.09 10.01 41.53
CA ILE A 60 13.84 10.70 42.59
C ILE A 60 14.65 11.87 42.01
N ARG A 61 15.26 11.69 40.83
CA ARG A 61 15.98 12.76 40.13
C ARG A 61 15.07 13.94 39.77
N THR A 62 13.87 13.66 39.26
CA THR A 62 12.88 14.70 38.94
C THR A 62 12.43 15.46 40.19
N ILE A 63 12.14 14.74 41.28
CA ILE A 63 11.76 15.37 42.56
C ILE A 63 12.90 16.25 43.11
N ARG A 64 14.16 15.75 43.07
CA ARG A 64 15.34 16.49 43.52
C ARG A 64 15.59 17.75 42.69
N ALA A 65 15.38 17.67 41.37
CA ALA A 65 15.54 18.77 40.45
C ALA A 65 14.56 19.93 40.74
N GLY A 66 13.32 19.60 41.15
CA GLY A 66 12.33 20.59 41.58
C GLY A 66 11.72 21.43 40.44
N PHE A 67 12.00 21.08 39.18
CA PHE A 67 11.43 21.72 38.00
C PHE A 67 10.69 20.71 37.13
N GLU A 68 9.71 21.20 36.37
CA GLU A 68 8.90 20.40 35.43
C GLU A 68 9.82 19.70 34.41
N PRO A 69 9.73 18.37 34.26
CA PRO A 69 10.55 17.64 33.31
C PRO A 69 10.15 18.00 31.88
N CYS A 70 11.12 18.10 30.98
CA CYS A 70 10.85 18.20 29.55
C CYS A 70 11.17 16.88 28.83
N HIS A 71 10.85 16.81 27.54
CA HIS A 71 11.06 15.61 26.73
C HIS A 71 12.52 15.15 26.67
N ASP A 72 13.49 16.05 26.81
CA ASP A 72 14.92 15.73 26.81
C ASP A 72 15.40 15.11 28.14
N ASP A 73 14.63 15.28 29.24
CA ASP A 73 14.98 14.80 30.58
C ASP A 73 14.62 13.32 30.84
N VAL A 74 13.91 12.70 29.90
CA VAL A 74 13.30 11.36 30.04
C VAL A 74 13.78 10.37 28.97
N ALA A 75 15.07 10.40 28.61
CA ALA A 75 15.65 9.44 27.66
C ALA A 75 15.40 7.97 28.06
N GLU A 76 15.21 7.68 29.35
CA GLU A 76 14.82 6.36 29.86
C GLU A 76 13.46 5.88 29.31
N ALA A 77 12.54 6.80 28.98
CA ALA A 77 11.25 6.46 28.38
C ALA A 77 11.43 5.80 27.02
N ASP A 78 12.36 6.31 26.19
CA ASP A 78 12.64 5.75 24.87
C ASP A 78 13.24 4.34 24.95
N ALA A 79 14.19 4.17 25.88
CA ALA A 79 14.85 2.89 26.10
C ALA A 79 13.84 1.84 26.60
N LEU A 80 13.03 2.19 27.60
CA LEU A 80 12.01 1.30 28.15
C LEU A 80 10.92 0.97 27.12
N ALA A 81 10.43 1.97 26.38
CA ALA A 81 9.45 1.74 25.32
C ALA A 81 10.01 0.82 24.23
N SER A 82 11.26 1.00 23.82
CA SER A 82 11.92 0.14 22.84
C SER A 82 12.10 -1.30 23.32
N GLU A 83 12.52 -1.50 24.56
CA GLU A 83 12.69 -2.81 25.19
C GLU A 83 11.35 -3.55 25.28
N ARG A 84 10.30 -2.86 25.77
CA ARG A 84 8.96 -3.45 25.95
C ARG A 84 8.27 -3.75 24.63
N HIS A 85 8.45 -2.89 23.61
CA HIS A 85 7.95 -3.16 22.27
C HIS A 85 8.59 -4.42 21.67
N ALA A 86 9.91 -4.59 21.84
CA ALA A 86 10.62 -5.78 21.37
C ALA A 86 10.18 -7.08 22.09
N GLN A 87 9.65 -6.94 23.31
CA GLN A 87 9.08 -8.04 24.11
C GLN A 87 7.58 -8.24 23.87
N GLY A 88 6.94 -7.47 22.99
CA GLY A 88 5.51 -7.61 22.67
C GLY A 88 4.56 -7.07 23.73
N VAL A 89 5.04 -6.26 24.67
CA VAL A 89 4.18 -5.66 25.71
C VAL A 89 3.35 -4.53 25.09
N PRO A 90 2.02 -4.46 25.31
CA PRO A 90 1.20 -3.36 24.80
C PRO A 90 1.60 -2.01 25.41
N VAL A 91 1.54 -0.93 24.62
CA VAL A 91 1.86 0.43 25.10
C VAL A 91 1.04 0.81 26.35
N GLY A 92 -0.26 0.48 26.36
CA GLY A 92 -1.14 0.73 27.52
C GLY A 92 -0.67 0.04 28.80
N SER A 93 -0.08 -1.15 28.68
CA SER A 93 0.51 -1.89 29.80
C SER A 93 1.80 -1.22 30.30
N VAL A 94 2.64 -0.72 29.39
CA VAL A 94 3.84 0.04 29.77
C VAL A 94 3.47 1.29 30.58
N LEU A 95 2.45 2.04 30.13
CA LEU A 95 1.96 3.23 30.83
C LEU A 95 1.34 2.87 32.20
N ALA A 96 0.62 1.76 32.30
CA ALA A 96 0.09 1.26 33.57
C ALA A 96 1.22 0.88 34.55
N GLY A 97 2.24 0.16 34.08
CA GLY A 97 3.40 -0.22 34.89
C GLY A 97 4.22 0.98 35.38
N PHE A 98 4.41 2.00 34.53
CA PHE A 98 5.07 3.24 34.94
C PHE A 98 4.28 3.98 36.03
N ARG A 99 2.96 4.12 35.86
CA ARG A 99 2.07 4.73 36.88
C ARG A 99 2.03 3.94 38.18
N ALA A 100 2.09 2.61 38.13
CA ALA A 100 2.20 1.77 39.32
C ALA A 100 3.48 2.08 40.10
N CYS A 101 4.62 2.18 39.41
CA CYS A 101 5.91 2.57 40.02
C CYS A 101 5.83 3.96 40.69
N MET A 102 5.31 4.98 39.99
CA MET A 102 5.16 6.32 40.57
C MET A 102 4.22 6.33 41.78
N SER A 103 3.15 5.53 41.72
CA SER A 103 2.22 5.39 42.83
C SER A 103 2.93 4.80 44.06
N VAL A 104 3.71 3.72 43.91
CA VAL A 104 4.45 3.13 45.04
C VAL A 104 5.45 4.13 45.64
N ILE A 105 6.18 4.88 44.79
CA ILE A 105 7.13 5.91 45.23
C ILE A 105 6.42 7.02 46.01
N LEU A 106 5.27 7.52 45.51
CA LEU A 106 4.50 8.56 46.18
C LEU A 106 3.96 8.10 47.54
N HIS A 107 3.44 6.87 47.65
CA HIS A 107 2.99 6.32 48.93
C HIS A 107 4.15 6.24 49.94
N ARG A 108 5.33 5.79 49.51
CA ARG A 108 6.52 5.74 50.35
C ARG A 108 7.01 7.12 50.79
N LEU A 109 6.98 8.10 49.88
CA LEU A 109 7.29 9.49 50.23
C LEU A 109 6.32 10.02 51.31
N LEU A 110 5.02 9.76 51.18
CA LEU A 110 4.00 10.14 52.15
C LEU A 110 4.21 9.47 53.52
N ASP A 111 4.61 8.20 53.55
CA ASP A 111 4.86 7.45 54.79
C ASP A 111 6.09 7.98 55.55
N HIS A 112 7.15 8.37 54.83
CA HIS A 112 8.42 8.78 55.43
C HIS A 112 8.54 10.28 55.71
N ALA A 113 7.79 11.14 55.01
CA ALA A 113 7.85 12.59 55.15
C ALA A 113 7.64 13.10 56.61
N PRO A 114 6.65 12.60 57.39
CA PRO A 114 6.44 13.07 58.76
C PRO A 114 7.63 12.76 59.69
N ASN A 115 8.28 11.61 59.49
CA ASN A 115 9.41 11.17 60.31
C ASN A 115 10.68 11.99 60.05
N HIS A 116 10.74 12.71 58.93
CA HIS A 116 11.83 13.58 58.52
C HIS A 116 11.48 15.07 58.65
N GLY A 117 10.33 15.41 59.24
CA GLY A 117 9.89 16.80 59.40
C GLY A 117 9.55 17.53 58.08
N ILE A 118 9.28 16.79 57.00
CA ILE A 118 8.99 17.38 55.68
C ILE A 118 7.54 17.90 55.65
N PRO A 119 7.30 19.16 55.24
CA PRO A 119 5.97 19.74 55.22
C PRO A 119 5.14 19.21 54.05
N ALA A 120 3.82 19.26 54.23
CA ALA A 120 2.87 18.69 53.27
C ALA A 120 2.87 19.39 51.90
N ASP A 121 3.21 20.68 51.83
CA ASP A 121 3.34 21.44 50.59
C ASP A 121 4.52 20.98 49.73
N GLN A 122 5.64 20.59 50.35
CA GLN A 122 6.79 20.01 49.64
C GLN A 122 6.49 18.61 49.10
N VAL A 123 5.74 17.80 49.84
CA VAL A 123 5.25 16.50 49.35
C VAL A 123 4.24 16.68 48.21
N LEU A 124 3.35 17.67 48.32
CA LEU A 124 2.40 18.01 47.25
C LEU A 124 3.13 18.47 45.98
N ALA A 125 4.16 19.31 46.10
CA ALA A 125 5.00 19.71 44.97
C ALA A 125 5.66 18.49 44.30
N SER A 126 6.13 17.52 45.10
CA SER A 126 6.70 16.26 44.59
C SER A 126 5.66 15.41 43.86
N ALA A 127 4.42 15.35 44.37
CA ALA A 127 3.32 14.66 43.70
C ALA A 127 3.01 15.30 42.34
N THR A 128 2.96 16.63 42.25
CA THR A 128 2.79 17.34 40.98
C THR A 128 3.91 17.01 40.00
N LEU A 129 5.17 17.02 40.44
CA LEU A 129 6.31 16.67 39.58
C LEU A 129 6.25 15.22 39.07
N LEU A 130 5.79 14.27 39.89
CA LEU A 130 5.57 12.89 39.45
C LEU A 130 4.43 12.78 38.44
N TRP A 131 3.36 13.56 38.58
CA TRP A 131 2.30 13.63 37.57
C TRP A 131 2.81 14.15 36.23
N GLU A 132 3.54 15.28 36.23
CA GLU A 132 4.14 15.85 35.01
C GLU A 132 5.15 14.89 34.37
N LEU A 133 5.96 14.21 35.19
CA LEU A 133 6.84 13.13 34.72
C LEU A 133 6.03 12.00 34.06
N GLY A 134 4.91 11.62 34.65
CA GLY A 134 3.92 10.70 34.09
C GLY A 134 3.49 11.06 32.68
N ASP A 135 3.11 12.32 32.48
CA ASP A 135 2.60 12.81 31.21
C ASP A 135 3.71 12.88 30.15
N VAL A 136 4.88 13.41 30.49
CA VAL A 136 6.03 13.50 29.57
C VAL A 136 6.55 12.11 29.21
N PHE A 137 6.68 11.20 30.18
CA PHE A 137 7.06 9.80 29.94
C PHE A 137 6.04 9.11 29.01
N SER A 138 4.75 9.29 29.28
CA SER A 138 3.68 8.67 28.50
C SER A 138 3.69 9.16 27.05
N ALA A 139 3.86 10.46 26.84
CA ALA A 139 3.95 11.04 25.50
C ALA A 139 5.15 10.46 24.72
N ARG A 140 6.33 10.35 25.34
CA ARG A 140 7.52 9.73 24.73
C ARG A 140 7.30 8.27 24.37
N ALA A 141 6.77 7.48 25.30
CA ALA A 141 6.54 6.05 25.08
C ALA A 141 5.57 5.82 23.91
N VAL A 142 4.48 6.60 23.82
CA VAL A 142 3.53 6.51 22.70
C VAL A 142 4.18 6.82 21.36
N LEU A 143 5.01 7.88 21.28
CA LEU A 143 5.71 8.24 20.04
C LEU A 143 6.66 7.13 19.56
N VAL A 144 7.39 6.50 20.48
CA VAL A 144 8.30 5.39 20.15
C VAL A 144 7.54 4.16 19.64
N TYR A 145 6.40 3.83 20.24
CA TYR A 145 5.55 2.73 19.74
C TYR A 145 5.00 3.04 18.35
N GLN A 146 4.46 4.25 18.15
CA GLN A 146 3.92 4.68 16.85
C GLN A 146 4.99 4.63 15.76
N ASP A 147 6.19 5.16 16.02
CA ASP A 147 7.30 5.14 15.06
C ASP A 147 7.71 3.71 14.69
N LYS A 148 7.80 2.82 15.68
CA LYS A 148 8.15 1.40 15.46
C LYS A 148 7.06 0.64 14.72
N ASP A 149 5.79 0.83 15.08
CA ASP A 149 4.66 0.19 14.41
C ASP A 149 4.55 0.63 12.95
N VAL A 150 4.70 1.93 12.68
CA VAL A 150 4.72 2.48 11.31
C VAL A 150 5.91 1.94 10.53
N SER A 151 7.11 1.95 11.11
CA SER A 151 8.31 1.42 10.47
C SER A 151 8.18 -0.07 10.13
N ARG A 152 7.60 -0.85 11.05
CA ARG A 152 7.33 -2.28 10.84
C ARG A 152 6.31 -2.50 9.72
N ALA A 153 5.20 -1.77 9.75
CA ALA A 153 4.17 -1.84 8.72
C ALA A 153 4.72 -1.46 7.33
N LEU A 154 5.56 -0.44 7.25
CA LEU A 154 6.23 -0.04 6.00
C LEU A 154 7.21 -1.11 5.51
N ALA A 155 7.98 -1.71 6.41
CA ALA A 155 8.91 -2.78 6.08
C ALA A 155 8.17 -4.05 5.60
N ASP A 156 7.05 -4.41 6.25
CA ASP A 156 6.18 -5.51 5.82
C ASP A 156 5.55 -5.23 4.45
N SER A 157 5.04 -4.01 4.23
CA SER A 157 4.50 -3.58 2.95
C SER A 157 5.54 -3.66 1.83
N THR A 158 6.77 -3.19 2.11
CA THR A 158 7.89 -3.23 1.16
C THR A 158 8.28 -4.66 0.83
N ARG A 159 8.40 -5.55 1.84
CA ARG A 159 8.68 -6.98 1.65
C ARG A 159 7.61 -7.67 0.83
N ARG A 160 6.34 -7.36 1.09
CA ARG A 160 5.21 -7.91 0.33
C ARG A 160 5.24 -7.45 -1.12
N ALA A 161 5.47 -6.17 -1.36
CA ALA A 161 5.53 -5.61 -2.70
C ALA A 161 6.70 -6.21 -3.51
N ALA A 162 7.89 -6.34 -2.90
CA ALA A 162 9.03 -6.99 -3.52
C ALA A 162 8.73 -8.45 -3.88
N TRP A 163 8.20 -9.22 -2.92
CA TRP A 163 7.86 -10.62 -3.17
C TRP A 163 6.79 -10.79 -4.24
N ILE A 164 5.72 -9.97 -4.27
CA ILE A 164 4.71 -10.02 -5.33
C ILE A 164 5.37 -9.76 -6.69
N GLY A 165 6.20 -8.72 -6.76
CA GLY A 165 6.89 -8.33 -7.98
C GLY A 165 7.82 -9.41 -8.52
N ASP A 166 8.55 -10.08 -7.64
CA ASP A 166 9.46 -11.16 -8.03
C ASP A 166 8.68 -12.44 -8.35
N ALA A 167 7.69 -12.84 -7.53
CA ALA A 167 6.87 -14.02 -7.78
C ALA A 167 6.15 -14.00 -9.15
N VAL A 168 5.78 -12.82 -9.66
CA VAL A 168 5.13 -12.69 -10.97
C VAL A 168 6.09 -12.45 -12.12
N ALA A 169 7.31 -11.99 -11.89
CA ALA A 169 8.16 -11.51 -12.99
C ALA A 169 9.60 -12.01 -12.96
N THR A 170 9.94 -12.89 -12.03
CA THR A 170 11.22 -13.61 -11.95
C THR A 170 10.99 -15.07 -11.56
N ASP A 171 11.98 -15.89 -11.85
CA ASP A 171 12.05 -17.25 -11.31
C ASP A 171 12.66 -17.19 -9.90
N LEU A 172 11.78 -17.05 -8.89
CA LEU A 172 12.18 -17.18 -7.49
C LEU A 172 12.55 -18.63 -7.16
N GLU A 173 13.49 -18.81 -6.24
CA GLU A 173 13.79 -20.12 -5.67
C GLU A 173 12.52 -20.73 -5.04
N PRO A 174 12.21 -22.03 -5.27
CA PRO A 174 10.92 -22.62 -4.85
C PRO A 174 10.61 -22.47 -3.35
N ALA A 175 11.65 -22.51 -2.51
CA ALA A 175 11.51 -22.33 -1.06
C ALA A 175 11.11 -20.88 -0.68
N GLU A 176 11.62 -19.89 -1.40
CA GLU A 176 11.30 -18.47 -1.17
C GLU A 176 9.90 -18.14 -1.69
N LEU A 177 9.55 -18.68 -2.87
CA LEU A 177 8.22 -18.59 -3.46
C LEU A 177 7.16 -19.17 -2.50
N THR A 178 7.38 -20.38 -1.99
CA THR A 178 6.45 -21.04 -1.05
C THR A 178 6.35 -20.31 0.29
N ARG A 179 7.48 -19.81 0.83
CA ARG A 179 7.49 -19.07 2.10
C ARG A 179 6.68 -17.77 1.99
N GLY A 180 6.87 -17.00 0.92
CA GLY A 180 6.10 -15.78 0.74
C GLY A 180 4.63 -16.06 0.43
N ALA A 181 4.32 -17.12 -0.30
CA ALA A 181 2.93 -17.53 -0.52
C ALA A 181 2.21 -17.84 0.80
N ALA A 182 2.87 -18.56 1.72
CA ALA A 182 2.34 -18.80 3.05
C ALA A 182 2.21 -17.51 3.89
N LEU A 183 3.18 -16.60 3.81
CA LEU A 183 3.18 -15.35 4.58
C LEU A 183 2.09 -14.36 4.13
N TYR A 184 1.72 -14.38 2.85
CA TYR A 184 0.77 -13.43 2.24
C TYR A 184 -0.56 -14.09 1.82
N ASP A 185 -0.84 -15.28 2.32
CA ASP A 185 -2.06 -16.06 2.07
C ASP A 185 -2.36 -16.27 0.57
N VAL A 186 -1.33 -16.60 -0.21
CA VAL A 186 -1.46 -16.99 -1.62
C VAL A 186 -1.62 -18.52 -1.69
N PRO A 187 -2.72 -19.03 -2.25
CA PRO A 187 -2.92 -20.47 -2.35
C PRO A 187 -1.95 -21.07 -3.37
N THR A 188 -1.35 -22.21 -3.01
CA THR A 188 -0.43 -22.95 -3.89
C THR A 188 -1.15 -23.99 -4.77
N ALA A 189 -2.32 -24.47 -4.34
CA ALA A 189 -3.08 -25.52 -5.00
C ALA A 189 -4.27 -25.02 -5.84
N ALA A 190 -4.53 -23.71 -5.81
CA ALA A 190 -5.60 -23.10 -6.60
C ALA A 190 -5.01 -22.36 -7.81
N PRO A 191 -5.72 -22.28 -8.93
CA PRO A 191 -5.27 -21.49 -10.08
C PRO A 191 -5.13 -20.01 -9.70
N LEU A 192 -4.01 -19.43 -10.10
CA LEU A 192 -3.67 -18.02 -9.96
C LEU A 192 -3.56 -17.39 -11.34
N ARG A 193 -3.79 -16.07 -11.42
CA ARG A 193 -3.52 -15.30 -12.64
C ARG A 193 -2.62 -14.13 -12.30
N ALA A 194 -1.64 -13.86 -13.13
CA ALA A 194 -0.91 -12.61 -13.06
C ALA A 194 -1.71 -11.48 -13.72
N LEU A 195 -1.58 -10.27 -13.18
CA LEU A 195 -2.14 -9.05 -13.73
C LEU A 195 -1.03 -8.03 -14.03
N ALA A 196 -1.25 -7.22 -15.06
CA ALA A 196 -0.41 -6.09 -15.44
C ALA A 196 -1.28 -4.87 -15.76
N ALA A 197 -0.88 -3.71 -15.27
CA ALA A 197 -1.50 -2.43 -15.59
C ALA A 197 -0.43 -1.33 -15.66
N ASP A 198 -0.74 -0.24 -16.37
CA ASP A 198 0.17 0.91 -16.44
C ASP A 198 0.36 1.53 -15.05
N SER A 199 1.62 1.78 -14.70
CA SER A 199 1.97 2.57 -13.52
C SER A 199 2.11 4.04 -13.89
N GLN A 200 1.58 4.90 -13.02
CA GLN A 200 1.93 6.31 -12.98
C GLN A 200 2.16 6.67 -11.51
N PRO A 201 3.41 7.00 -11.11
CA PRO A 201 3.79 7.15 -9.71
C PRO A 201 2.85 8.03 -8.87
N GLU A 202 2.33 9.12 -9.46
CA GLU A 202 1.42 10.06 -8.79
C GLU A 202 0.02 9.49 -8.49
N SER A 203 -0.39 8.43 -9.20
CA SER A 203 -1.74 7.83 -9.07
C SER A 203 -1.74 6.33 -8.79
N ASP A 204 -0.58 5.70 -8.62
CA ASP A 204 -0.47 4.25 -8.38
C ASP A 204 -1.22 3.80 -7.13
N GLN A 205 -1.18 4.57 -6.04
CA GLN A 205 -1.94 4.25 -4.83
C GLN A 205 -3.45 4.24 -5.10
N GLU A 206 -3.95 5.19 -5.89
CA GLU A 206 -5.36 5.27 -6.28
C GLU A 206 -5.74 4.13 -7.23
N ARG A 207 -4.86 3.77 -8.19
CA ARG A 207 -5.10 2.61 -9.07
C ARG A 207 -5.14 1.29 -8.29
N GLN A 208 -4.21 1.10 -7.37
CA GLN A 208 -4.17 -0.06 -6.48
C GLN A 208 -5.46 -0.17 -5.66
N ARG A 209 -5.94 0.93 -5.09
CA ARG A 209 -7.23 0.96 -4.39
C ARG A 209 -8.39 0.57 -5.29
N ARG A 210 -8.48 1.12 -6.50
CA ARG A 210 -9.56 0.76 -7.45
C ARG A 210 -9.53 -0.72 -7.86
N LEU A 211 -8.34 -1.29 -8.06
CA LEU A 211 -8.19 -2.72 -8.34
C LEU A 211 -8.62 -3.57 -7.15
N GLN A 212 -8.23 -3.16 -5.94
CA GLN A 212 -8.62 -3.83 -4.71
C GLN A 212 -10.15 -3.78 -4.52
N ASP A 213 -10.76 -2.61 -4.66
CA ASP A 213 -12.21 -2.43 -4.56
C ASP A 213 -12.96 -3.25 -5.62
N TRP A 214 -12.46 -3.30 -6.85
CA TRP A 214 -13.02 -4.13 -7.92
C TRP A 214 -12.93 -5.62 -7.59
N ALA A 215 -11.77 -6.07 -7.09
CA ALA A 215 -11.55 -7.46 -6.71
C ALA A 215 -12.51 -7.87 -5.58
N GLU A 216 -12.62 -7.05 -4.53
CA GLU A 216 -13.51 -7.30 -3.40
C GLU A 216 -14.99 -7.37 -3.83
N ARG A 217 -15.46 -6.41 -4.64
CA ARG A 217 -16.83 -6.44 -5.19
C ARG A 217 -17.09 -7.66 -6.08
N SER A 218 -16.06 -8.16 -6.74
CA SER A 218 -16.13 -9.32 -7.63
C SER A 218 -15.98 -10.66 -6.89
N GLY A 219 -15.79 -10.64 -5.56
CA GLY A 219 -15.61 -11.85 -4.74
C GLY A 219 -14.27 -12.55 -4.97
N ILE A 220 -13.26 -11.82 -5.47
CA ILE A 220 -11.90 -12.32 -5.73
C ILE A 220 -10.89 -11.53 -4.89
N ARG A 221 -9.65 -12.01 -4.79
CA ARG A 221 -8.57 -11.28 -4.13
C ARG A 221 -7.51 -10.84 -5.14
N ALA A 222 -7.02 -9.63 -4.98
CA ALA A 222 -5.88 -9.11 -5.74
C ALA A 222 -4.74 -8.75 -4.79
N LEU A 223 -3.52 -9.06 -5.19
CA LEU A 223 -2.28 -8.68 -4.53
C LEU A 223 -1.46 -7.88 -5.52
N THR A 224 -1.29 -6.59 -5.29
CA THR A 224 -0.65 -5.71 -6.27
C THR A 224 0.62 -5.05 -5.72
N ALA A 225 1.58 -4.84 -6.59
CA ALA A 225 2.83 -4.13 -6.32
C ALA A 225 3.25 -3.31 -7.54
N VAL A 226 4.06 -2.28 -7.35
CA VAL A 226 4.69 -1.56 -8.47
C VAL A 226 6.09 -2.11 -8.66
N ARG A 227 6.40 -2.55 -9.88
CA ARG A 227 7.72 -3.08 -10.26
C ARG A 227 8.15 -2.47 -11.59
N ALA A 228 9.35 -1.87 -11.63
CA ALA A 228 9.96 -1.31 -12.83
C ALA A 228 9.03 -0.40 -13.67
N GLY A 229 8.18 0.41 -13.02
CA GLY A 229 7.23 1.28 -13.71
C GLY A 229 6.03 0.55 -14.32
N THR A 230 5.66 -0.62 -13.78
CA THR A 230 4.42 -1.33 -14.12
C THR A 230 3.72 -1.75 -12.82
N LEU A 231 2.39 -1.62 -12.78
CA LEU A 231 1.59 -2.16 -11.71
C LEU A 231 1.35 -3.65 -12.00
N VAL A 232 1.93 -4.51 -11.17
CA VAL A 232 1.89 -5.97 -11.32
C VAL A 232 1.11 -6.58 -10.17
N GLY A 233 0.64 -7.81 -10.34
CA GLY A 233 -0.03 -8.48 -9.23
C GLY A 233 -0.47 -9.92 -9.48
N ILE A 234 -1.02 -10.51 -8.43
CA ILE A 234 -1.57 -11.86 -8.38
C ILE A 234 -3.07 -11.76 -8.11
N LEU A 235 -3.86 -12.36 -8.97
CA LEU A 235 -5.30 -12.51 -8.83
C LEU A 235 -5.60 -13.93 -8.34
N ILE A 236 -6.41 -14.03 -7.28
CA ILE A 236 -6.85 -15.29 -6.68
C ILE A 236 -8.36 -15.39 -6.88
N GLY A 237 -8.78 -16.38 -7.66
CA GLY A 237 -10.17 -16.54 -8.12
C GLY A 237 -10.36 -16.10 -9.57
N GLU A 238 -11.55 -16.38 -10.12
CA GLU A 238 -11.89 -16.05 -11.50
C GLU A 238 -12.82 -14.83 -11.52
N PRO A 239 -12.47 -13.76 -12.27
CA PRO A 239 -13.33 -12.59 -12.36
C PRO A 239 -14.63 -12.94 -13.11
N PRO A 240 -15.81 -12.56 -12.60
CA PRO A 240 -17.07 -12.77 -13.30
C PRO A 240 -17.06 -12.15 -14.71
N LEU A 241 -17.72 -12.82 -15.67
CA LEU A 241 -17.89 -12.28 -17.02
C LEU A 241 -18.56 -10.89 -16.96
N GLY A 242 -17.95 -9.90 -17.61
CA GLY A 242 -18.43 -8.52 -17.64
C GLY A 242 -18.08 -7.69 -16.39
N SER A 243 -17.37 -8.25 -15.41
CA SER A 243 -16.78 -7.46 -14.33
C SER A 243 -15.48 -6.81 -14.83
N GLU A 244 -15.37 -5.49 -14.68
CA GLU A 244 -14.21 -4.73 -15.13
C GLU A 244 -13.83 -3.65 -14.11
N PRO A 245 -12.53 -3.38 -13.95
CA PRO A 245 -12.07 -2.30 -13.09
C PRO A 245 -12.36 -0.95 -13.75
N GLU A 246 -13.04 -0.06 -13.03
CA GLU A 246 -13.46 1.23 -13.57
C GLU A 246 -12.26 2.10 -13.99
N ARG A 247 -12.28 2.57 -15.24
CA ARG A 247 -11.27 3.50 -15.81
C ARG A 247 -9.83 2.96 -15.72
N LEU A 248 -9.66 1.64 -15.70
CA LEU A 248 -8.37 0.98 -15.73
C LEU A 248 -8.33 -0.04 -16.86
N THR A 249 -7.21 -0.09 -17.56
CA THR A 249 -6.90 -1.20 -18.46
C THR A 249 -6.00 -2.17 -17.71
N VAL A 250 -6.42 -3.42 -17.62
CA VAL A 250 -5.69 -4.47 -16.89
C VAL A 250 -5.52 -5.66 -17.82
N GLY A 251 -4.27 -5.97 -18.14
CA GLY A 251 -3.88 -7.22 -18.76
C GLY A 251 -3.97 -8.36 -17.75
N LEU A 252 -4.64 -9.45 -18.13
CA LEU A 252 -4.68 -10.70 -17.39
C LEU A 252 -3.98 -11.81 -18.16
N GLY A 253 -3.22 -12.61 -17.44
CA GLY A 253 -2.66 -13.84 -17.95
C GLY A 253 -3.59 -15.05 -17.78
N PRO A 254 -3.21 -16.20 -18.36
CA PRO A 254 -3.90 -17.46 -18.15
C PRO A 254 -3.89 -17.88 -16.67
N ALA A 255 -4.85 -18.74 -16.30
CA ALA A 255 -4.86 -19.40 -15.01
C ALA A 255 -3.74 -20.45 -14.95
N VAL A 256 -2.88 -20.35 -13.94
CA VAL A 256 -1.63 -21.13 -13.81
C VAL A 256 -1.37 -21.53 -12.35
N THR A 257 -0.39 -22.40 -12.09
CA THR A 257 0.10 -22.64 -10.72
C THR A 257 1.02 -21.51 -10.24
N LEU A 258 1.39 -21.53 -8.96
CA LEU A 258 2.25 -20.51 -8.35
C LEU A 258 3.60 -20.37 -9.07
N GLU A 259 4.21 -21.48 -9.48
CA GLU A 259 5.51 -21.53 -10.18
C GLU A 259 5.44 -21.00 -11.61
N GLU A 260 4.24 -20.97 -12.20
CA GLU A 260 4.01 -20.56 -13.59
C GLU A 260 3.53 -19.09 -13.69
N LEU A 261 3.48 -18.36 -12.56
CA LEU A 261 3.13 -16.94 -12.53
C LEU A 261 3.97 -16.08 -13.49
N PRO A 262 5.29 -16.29 -13.66
CA PRO A 262 6.09 -15.56 -14.67
C PRO A 262 5.51 -15.66 -16.09
N ARG A 263 5.14 -16.86 -16.52
CA ARG A 263 4.51 -17.09 -17.84
C ARG A 263 3.15 -16.41 -17.94
N SER A 264 2.36 -16.45 -16.86
CA SER A 264 1.10 -15.71 -16.81
C SER A 264 1.32 -14.21 -16.95
N PHE A 265 2.36 -13.67 -16.31
CA PHE A 265 2.66 -12.24 -16.33
C PHE A 265 3.17 -11.76 -17.69
N GLU A 266 3.96 -12.57 -18.39
CA GLU A 266 4.35 -12.30 -19.78
C GLU A 266 3.12 -12.14 -20.68
N SER A 267 2.14 -13.02 -20.54
CA SER A 267 0.87 -12.97 -21.29
C SER A 267 0.04 -11.74 -20.90
N ALA A 268 -0.05 -11.43 -19.61
CA ALA A 268 -0.74 -10.24 -19.10
C ALA A 268 -0.11 -8.95 -19.65
N SER A 269 1.22 -8.87 -19.63
CA SER A 269 1.99 -7.73 -20.13
C SER A 269 1.88 -7.57 -21.65
N ALA A 270 1.84 -8.68 -22.40
CA ALA A 270 1.59 -8.67 -23.84
C ALA A 270 0.16 -8.20 -24.15
N ALA A 271 -0.84 -8.68 -23.41
CA ALA A 271 -2.23 -8.26 -23.56
C ALA A 271 -2.41 -6.76 -23.26
N LEU A 272 -1.79 -6.24 -22.19
CA LEU A 272 -1.83 -4.81 -21.85
C LEU A 272 -1.26 -3.95 -22.98
N ARG A 273 -0.06 -4.28 -23.48
CA ARG A 273 0.60 -3.54 -24.58
C ARG A 273 -0.20 -3.61 -25.87
N ALA A 274 -0.75 -4.78 -26.18
CA ALA A 274 -1.63 -4.96 -27.32
C ALA A 274 -2.91 -4.13 -27.21
N ALA A 275 -3.55 -4.12 -26.04
CA ALA A 275 -4.74 -3.32 -25.80
C ALA A 275 -4.47 -1.82 -26.00
N ALA A 276 -3.35 -1.32 -25.49
CA ALA A 276 -2.92 0.06 -25.72
C ALA A 276 -2.75 0.36 -27.22
N ALA A 277 -2.12 -0.54 -27.98
CA ALA A 277 -1.91 -0.40 -29.42
C ALA A 277 -3.20 -0.40 -30.26
N VAL A 278 -4.33 -0.86 -29.70
CA VAL A 278 -5.64 -0.88 -30.40
C VAL A 278 -6.75 -0.09 -29.69
N GLY A 279 -6.40 0.71 -28.67
CA GLY A 279 -7.34 1.54 -27.93
C GLY A 279 -8.38 0.76 -27.11
N GLN A 280 -8.08 -0.50 -26.76
CA GLN A 280 -8.95 -1.33 -25.91
C GLN A 280 -8.74 -0.96 -24.43
N THR A 281 -9.81 -0.98 -23.65
CA THR A 281 -9.80 -0.64 -22.22
C THR A 281 -10.54 -1.70 -21.41
N GLY A 282 -10.44 -1.63 -20.08
CA GLY A 282 -11.04 -2.61 -19.19
C GLY A 282 -10.17 -3.86 -19.00
N LEU A 283 -10.81 -5.00 -18.80
CA LEU A 283 -10.12 -6.27 -18.54
C LEU A 283 -9.78 -6.98 -19.85
N VAL A 284 -8.49 -7.07 -20.17
CA VAL A 284 -8.00 -7.61 -21.44
C VAL A 284 -7.12 -8.84 -21.21
N ASP A 285 -7.26 -9.81 -22.09
CA ASP A 285 -6.38 -10.99 -22.18
C ASP A 285 -6.16 -11.30 -23.68
N LEU A 286 -5.22 -12.20 -23.98
CA LEU A 286 -4.90 -12.52 -25.37
C LEU A 286 -6.07 -13.19 -26.12
N ASP A 287 -6.94 -13.92 -25.42
CA ASP A 287 -8.10 -14.58 -26.03
C ASP A 287 -9.16 -13.55 -26.44
N ARG A 288 -9.43 -12.56 -25.59
CA ARG A 288 -10.35 -11.44 -25.84
C ARG A 288 -9.84 -10.52 -26.96
N LEU A 289 -8.54 -10.29 -27.01
CA LEU A 289 -7.92 -9.49 -28.07
C LEU A 289 -7.88 -10.23 -29.40
N SER A 290 -7.73 -11.57 -29.38
CA SER A 290 -7.67 -12.42 -30.57
C SER A 290 -6.61 -11.89 -31.55
N TRP A 291 -6.94 -11.73 -32.83
CA TRP A 291 -6.01 -11.22 -33.85
C TRP A 291 -5.51 -9.80 -33.56
N ARG A 292 -6.20 -9.00 -32.73
CA ARG A 292 -5.75 -7.64 -32.37
C ARG A 292 -4.46 -7.65 -31.57
N ALA A 293 -4.17 -8.74 -30.85
CA ALA A 293 -2.88 -8.90 -30.18
C ALA A 293 -1.71 -8.88 -31.17
N ALA A 294 -1.93 -9.37 -32.39
CA ALA A 294 -0.90 -9.41 -33.42
C ALA A 294 -0.56 -8.02 -34.00
N VAL A 295 -1.47 -7.04 -33.89
CA VAL A 295 -1.22 -5.64 -34.31
C VAL A 295 0.00 -5.07 -33.60
N HIS A 296 0.11 -5.29 -32.29
CA HIS A 296 1.28 -4.89 -31.51
C HIS A 296 2.51 -5.76 -31.81
N ALA A 297 2.31 -7.06 -32.04
CA ALA A 297 3.40 -8.00 -32.26
C ALA A 297 4.04 -7.90 -33.67
N SER A 298 3.44 -7.16 -34.60
CA SER A 298 3.91 -7.05 -35.99
C SER A 298 3.89 -5.59 -36.49
N PRO A 299 4.74 -4.70 -35.96
CA PRO A 299 4.76 -3.29 -36.33
C PRO A 299 5.09 -3.08 -37.81
N GLU A 300 5.96 -3.88 -38.42
CA GLU A 300 6.32 -3.76 -39.84
C GLU A 300 5.12 -4.05 -40.75
N VAL A 301 4.32 -5.07 -40.41
CA VAL A 301 3.07 -5.39 -41.12
C VAL A 301 2.07 -4.25 -40.95
N THR A 302 1.94 -3.72 -39.72
CA THR A 302 1.06 -2.59 -39.44
C THR A 302 1.42 -1.36 -40.27
N THR A 303 2.71 -1.00 -40.34
CA THR A 303 3.19 0.13 -41.17
C THR A 303 2.87 -0.09 -42.65
N LEU A 304 3.19 -1.27 -43.19
CA LEU A 304 2.91 -1.60 -44.60
C LEU A 304 1.42 -1.47 -44.93
N LEU A 305 0.55 -1.99 -44.05
CA LEU A 305 -0.89 -1.91 -44.27
C LEU A 305 -1.44 -0.48 -44.10
N GLN A 306 -0.87 0.30 -43.18
CA GLN A 306 -1.21 1.73 -43.03
C GLN A 306 -0.80 2.54 -44.27
N GLU A 307 0.40 2.33 -44.80
CA GLU A 307 0.85 2.95 -46.04
C GLU A 307 -0.04 2.58 -47.23
N ARG A 308 -0.52 1.34 -47.28
CA ARG A 308 -1.40 0.85 -48.35
C ARG A 308 -2.82 1.41 -48.29
N HIS A 309 -3.44 1.42 -47.10
CA HIS A 309 -4.88 1.66 -46.96
C HIS A 309 -5.26 2.96 -46.26
N LEU A 310 -4.41 3.45 -45.36
CA LEU A 310 -4.71 4.64 -44.56
C LEU A 310 -4.08 5.90 -45.15
N GLN A 311 -2.81 5.82 -45.58
CA GLN A 311 -2.07 6.97 -46.10
C GLN A 311 -2.76 7.66 -47.30
N PRO A 312 -3.32 6.94 -48.30
CA PRO A 312 -4.06 7.58 -49.40
C PRO A 312 -5.30 8.37 -48.94
N LEU A 313 -5.92 7.94 -47.83
CA LEU A 313 -7.06 8.64 -47.24
C LEU A 313 -6.61 9.88 -46.46
N LEU A 314 -5.50 9.80 -45.72
CA LEU A 314 -4.93 10.96 -45.02
C LEU A 314 -4.56 12.08 -46.00
N GLU A 315 -4.05 11.74 -47.18
CA GLU A 315 -3.75 12.70 -48.26
C GLU A 315 -5.01 13.38 -48.82
N ALA A 316 -6.17 12.71 -48.76
CA ALA A 316 -7.47 13.28 -49.09
C ALA A 316 -8.10 14.15 -47.98
N GLN A 317 -7.38 14.35 -46.86
CA GLN A 317 -7.74 15.24 -45.74
C GLN A 317 -9.15 14.95 -45.17
N VAL A 318 -9.96 15.99 -44.96
CA VAL A 318 -11.32 15.93 -44.37
C VAL A 318 -12.23 14.97 -45.15
N PHE A 319 -12.05 14.84 -46.47
CA PHE A 319 -12.83 13.88 -47.23
C PHE A 319 -12.41 12.44 -46.93
N GLY A 320 -11.10 12.20 -46.74
CA GLY A 320 -10.57 10.91 -46.34
C GLY A 320 -11.07 10.45 -44.96
N GLU A 321 -11.18 11.37 -43.99
CA GLU A 321 -11.75 11.07 -42.66
C GLU A 321 -13.19 10.54 -42.78
N HIS A 322 -14.02 11.20 -43.59
CA HIS A 322 -15.39 10.75 -43.84
C HIS A 322 -15.48 9.39 -44.54
N VAL A 323 -14.51 9.09 -45.42
CA VAL A 323 -14.39 7.79 -46.09
C VAL A 323 -13.99 6.71 -45.09
N LEU A 324 -13.01 6.99 -44.22
CA LEU A 324 -12.56 6.08 -43.17
C LEU A 324 -13.70 5.77 -42.17
N GLU A 325 -14.46 6.79 -41.76
CA GLU A 325 -15.67 6.64 -40.93
C GLU A 325 -16.69 5.67 -41.56
N ALA A 326 -16.88 5.77 -42.88
CA ALA A 326 -17.81 4.89 -43.61
C ALA A 326 -17.31 3.44 -43.67
N VAL A 327 -16.00 3.23 -43.88
CA VAL A 327 -15.40 1.88 -43.89
C VAL A 327 -15.46 1.23 -42.50
N ASP A 328 -15.13 1.99 -41.46
CA ASP A 328 -15.19 1.51 -40.07
C ASP A 328 -16.63 1.16 -39.66
N ALA A 329 -17.61 2.02 -39.98
CA ALA A 329 -19.03 1.72 -39.80
C ALA A 329 -19.47 0.47 -40.57
N TYR A 330 -19.02 0.33 -41.82
CA TYR A 330 -19.31 -0.84 -42.66
C TYR A 330 -18.81 -2.14 -42.02
N LEU A 331 -17.57 -2.18 -41.55
CA LEU A 331 -17.01 -3.38 -40.91
C LEU A 331 -17.68 -3.69 -39.57
N ARG A 332 -17.90 -2.68 -38.70
CA ARG A 332 -18.57 -2.87 -37.40
C ARG A 332 -20.01 -3.39 -37.52
N HIS A 333 -20.69 -3.03 -38.60
CA HIS A 333 -22.07 -3.46 -38.87
C HIS A 333 -22.15 -4.63 -39.84
N ARG A 334 -21.17 -5.55 -39.80
CA ARG A 334 -21.14 -6.82 -40.55
C ARG A 334 -21.32 -6.60 -42.06
N MET A 335 -20.68 -5.57 -42.60
CA MET A 335 -20.71 -5.23 -44.02
C MET A 335 -22.13 -4.91 -44.54
N SER A 336 -23.03 -4.48 -43.65
CA SER A 336 -24.40 -4.09 -44.01
C SER A 336 -24.50 -2.59 -44.26
N ILE A 337 -24.56 -2.17 -45.52
CA ILE A 337 -24.70 -0.75 -45.91
C ILE A 337 -25.88 -0.07 -45.18
N PRO A 338 -27.10 -0.64 -45.14
CA PRO A 338 -28.21 0.02 -44.45
C PRO A 338 -27.97 0.18 -42.94
N SER A 339 -27.31 -0.79 -42.30
CA SER A 339 -27.03 -0.74 -40.85
C SER A 339 -25.90 0.23 -40.52
N ALA A 340 -24.83 0.22 -41.31
CA ALA A 340 -23.72 1.16 -41.18
C ALA A 340 -24.13 2.61 -41.46
N ALA A 341 -25.01 2.84 -42.44
CA ALA A 341 -25.51 4.20 -42.71
C ALA A 341 -26.37 4.73 -41.55
N ARG A 342 -27.04 3.85 -40.78
CA ARG A 342 -27.81 4.26 -39.59
C ARG A 342 -26.93 4.53 -38.36
N SER A 343 -25.71 4.00 -38.33
CA SER A 343 -24.81 4.16 -37.18
C SER A 343 -23.99 5.46 -37.21
N ILE A 344 -23.93 6.13 -38.36
CA ILE A 344 -23.25 7.41 -38.56
C ILE A 344 -24.23 8.41 -39.21
N PRO A 345 -24.02 9.73 -39.16
CA PRO A 345 -25.02 10.72 -39.58
C PRO A 345 -25.09 10.90 -41.11
N VAL A 346 -25.37 9.83 -41.87
CA VAL A 346 -25.41 9.84 -43.34
C VAL A 346 -26.58 9.04 -43.93
N HIS A 347 -26.98 9.36 -45.15
CA HIS A 347 -27.94 8.54 -45.90
C HIS A 347 -27.26 7.31 -46.52
N VAL A 348 -28.02 6.24 -46.78
CA VAL A 348 -27.54 4.97 -47.40
C VAL A 348 -26.77 5.21 -48.71
N ASN A 349 -27.23 6.15 -49.53
CA ASN A 349 -26.56 6.51 -50.79
C ASN A 349 -25.20 7.19 -50.55
N THR A 350 -25.11 8.04 -49.52
CA THR A 350 -23.85 8.70 -49.13
C THR A 350 -22.84 7.68 -48.61
N LEU A 351 -23.28 6.70 -47.81
CA LEU A 351 -22.41 5.61 -47.38
C LEU A 351 -21.88 4.82 -48.59
N ARG A 352 -22.77 4.44 -49.52
CA ARG A 352 -22.38 3.73 -50.75
C ARG A 352 -21.35 4.52 -51.55
N TYR A 353 -21.56 5.83 -51.71
CA TYR A 353 -20.62 6.72 -52.38
C TYR A 353 -19.26 6.76 -51.67
N ARG A 354 -19.23 6.89 -50.35
CA ARG A 354 -17.97 6.90 -49.56
C ARG A 354 -17.23 5.56 -49.67
N LEU A 355 -17.93 4.43 -49.61
CA LEU A 355 -17.32 3.09 -49.80
C LEU A 355 -16.82 2.85 -51.23
N GLN A 356 -17.50 3.39 -52.24
CA GLN A 356 -17.01 3.37 -53.62
C GLN A 356 -15.74 4.23 -53.74
N ARG A 357 -15.74 5.41 -53.13
CA ARG A 357 -14.58 6.32 -53.13
C ARG A 357 -13.37 5.71 -52.44
N PHE A 358 -13.57 4.96 -51.35
CA PHE A 358 -12.51 4.19 -50.73
C PHE A 358 -11.80 3.27 -51.75
N GLN A 359 -12.56 2.48 -52.51
CA GLN A 359 -12.03 1.55 -53.52
C GLN A 359 -11.35 2.30 -54.67
N GLU A 360 -11.89 3.44 -55.10
CA GLU A 360 -11.26 4.29 -56.13
C GLU A 360 -9.94 4.91 -55.68
N ILE A 361 -9.82 5.32 -54.41
CA ILE A 361 -8.62 5.97 -53.86
C ILE A 361 -7.52 4.94 -53.57
N THR A 362 -7.88 3.80 -52.97
CA THR A 362 -6.91 2.78 -52.51
C THR A 362 -6.65 1.67 -53.51
N GLY A 363 -7.53 1.51 -54.51
CA GLY A 363 -7.50 0.37 -55.44
C GLY A 363 -7.89 -0.97 -54.80
N ALA A 364 -8.33 -0.99 -53.54
CA ALA A 364 -8.71 -2.19 -52.82
C ALA A 364 -10.16 -2.63 -53.14
N ASP A 365 -10.48 -3.92 -52.95
CA ASP A 365 -11.82 -4.48 -53.18
C ASP A 365 -12.49 -4.83 -51.83
N LEU A 366 -13.59 -4.16 -51.49
CA LEU A 366 -14.33 -4.41 -50.25
C LEU A 366 -15.14 -5.73 -50.25
N GLY A 367 -15.17 -6.45 -51.36
CA GLY A 367 -15.70 -7.81 -51.46
C GLY A 367 -14.66 -8.90 -51.20
N ASP A 368 -13.37 -8.55 -51.19
CA ASP A 368 -12.27 -9.47 -50.98
C ASP A 368 -11.96 -9.68 -49.49
N LEU A 369 -11.75 -10.93 -49.08
CA LEU A 369 -11.53 -11.28 -47.68
C LEU A 369 -10.21 -10.71 -47.16
N ASP A 370 -9.14 -10.78 -47.95
CA ASP A 370 -7.82 -10.31 -47.54
C ASP A 370 -7.86 -8.80 -47.29
N THR A 371 -8.52 -8.06 -48.19
CA THR A 371 -8.78 -6.63 -48.00
C THR A 371 -9.57 -6.35 -46.70
N LEU A 372 -10.61 -7.11 -46.40
CA LEU A 372 -11.40 -6.91 -45.18
C LEU A 372 -10.59 -7.18 -43.89
N VAL A 373 -9.70 -8.17 -43.92
CA VAL A 373 -8.78 -8.48 -42.81
C VAL A 373 -7.75 -7.36 -42.64
N GLU A 374 -7.11 -6.93 -43.74
CA GLU A 374 -6.15 -5.83 -43.75
C GLU A 374 -6.78 -4.53 -43.22
N LEU A 375 -8.01 -4.21 -43.63
CA LEU A 375 -8.71 -3.01 -43.15
C LEU A 375 -9.11 -3.11 -41.69
N SER A 376 -9.56 -4.29 -41.24
CA SER A 376 -9.84 -4.53 -39.82
C SER A 376 -8.57 -4.28 -38.99
N TRP A 377 -7.42 -4.76 -39.46
CA TRP A 377 -6.12 -4.56 -38.84
C TRP A 377 -5.73 -3.08 -38.74
N VAL A 378 -5.78 -2.37 -39.86
CA VAL A 378 -5.40 -0.95 -39.94
C VAL A 378 -6.28 -0.09 -39.05
N LEU A 379 -7.60 -0.32 -39.05
CA LEU A 379 -8.52 0.42 -38.19
C LEU A 379 -8.29 0.13 -36.71
N ALA A 380 -8.01 -1.11 -36.34
CA ALA A 380 -7.66 -1.45 -34.96
C ALA A 380 -6.39 -0.68 -34.52
N ALA A 381 -5.35 -0.66 -35.35
CA ALA A 381 -4.14 0.11 -35.08
C ALA A 381 -4.41 1.63 -35.01
N HIS A 382 -5.25 2.15 -35.91
CA HIS A 382 -5.57 3.58 -35.97
C HIS A 382 -6.29 4.07 -34.71
N HIS A 383 -7.21 3.28 -34.15
CA HIS A 383 -7.92 3.63 -32.92
C HIS A 383 -7.03 3.65 -31.67
N GLY A 384 -5.90 2.93 -31.68
CA GLY A 384 -4.93 2.94 -30.57
C GLY A 384 -3.99 4.14 -30.58
N THR A 385 -3.85 4.84 -31.71
CA THR A 385 -3.01 6.03 -31.80
C THR A 385 -3.78 7.23 -31.23
N PRO A 386 -3.30 7.89 -30.14
CA PRO A 386 -3.92 9.13 -29.68
C PRO A 386 -3.83 10.18 -30.80
N PRO A 387 -4.85 11.06 -30.96
CA PRO A 387 -4.83 12.07 -32.02
C PRO A 387 -3.56 12.90 -31.90
N HIS A 388 -2.78 12.94 -32.98
CA HIS A 388 -1.55 13.71 -33.06
C HIS A 388 -1.88 15.16 -32.71
N ARG A 389 -1.46 15.65 -31.54
CA ARG A 389 -1.38 17.09 -31.30
C ARG A 389 -0.25 17.59 -32.20
N PRO A 390 -0.52 18.47 -33.18
CA PRO A 390 0.57 19.08 -33.92
C PRO A 390 1.43 19.86 -32.92
N LEU A 391 2.73 19.59 -32.92
CA LEU A 391 3.71 20.42 -32.25
C LEU A 391 3.54 21.84 -32.80
N SER A 392 3.08 22.75 -31.96
CA SER A 392 2.95 24.17 -32.28
C SER A 392 4.31 24.84 -32.32
#